data_AF-K8XIC7-F1
#
_entry.id   AF-K8XIC7-F1
#
_cell.length_a   1.000
_cell.length_b   1.000
_cell.length_c   1.000
_cell.angle_alpha   90.00
_cell.angle_beta   90.00
_cell.angle_gamma   90.00
#
_symmetry.space_group_name_H-M   'P 1'
#
loop_
_entity.id
_entity.type
_entity.pdbx_description
1 polymer ?
#
loop_
_entity_poly.entity_id
_entity_poly.type
_entity_poly.pdbx_seq_one_letter_code
_entity_poly.pdbx_strand_id
1 'polypeptide(L)'
;MLTPFDGFAALNQIVDAVHDCVNIHVVEKSKQARIAAYETTEVAKIKAAESILRQYFEQSFAERRAVFNDMFDRLDAALDKGDSQALNSVLSGIVDIAKSSPIANAGDLSQIRAALDDPDHEWEL
;
A
#
# COMPACT_ATOMS: atom_id res chain seq x y z
N MET A 1 54.27 -20.15 -39.70
CA MET A 1 55.03 -19.51 -38.61
C MET A 1 54.17 -18.40 -38.05
N LEU A 2 53.96 -18.34 -36.73
CA LEU A 2 53.37 -17.16 -36.10
C LEU A 2 54.33 -15.99 -36.25
N THR A 3 53.85 -14.87 -36.77
CA THR A 3 54.62 -13.64 -36.89
C THR A 3 54.39 -12.76 -35.66
N PRO A 4 55.34 -11.87 -35.32
CA PRO A 4 55.13 -10.87 -34.27
C PRO A 4 53.87 -10.01 -34.46
N PHE A 5 53.43 -9.83 -35.71
CA PHE A 5 52.20 -9.13 -36.06
C PHE A 5 50.94 -9.91 -35.60
N ASP A 6 50.95 -11.23 -35.71
CA ASP A 6 49.86 -12.09 -35.21
C ASP A 6 49.73 -12.02 -33.69
N GLY A 7 50.86 -11.93 -32.98
CA GLY A 7 50.88 -11.75 -31.52
C GLY A 7 50.29 -10.39 -31.09
N PHE A 8 50.61 -9.32 -31.81
CA PHE A 8 50.05 -7.99 -31.53
C PHE A 8 48.54 -7.93 -31.83
N ALA A 9 48.09 -8.56 -32.91
CA ALA A 9 46.67 -8.66 -33.23
C ALA A 9 45.88 -9.42 -32.16
N ALA A 10 46.42 -10.54 -31.67
CA ALA A 10 45.81 -11.30 -30.57
C ALA A 10 45.75 -10.49 -29.27
N LEU A 11 46.79 -9.72 -28.95
CA LEU A 11 46.79 -8.83 -27.78
C LEU A 11 45.70 -7.76 -27.89
N ASN A 12 45.56 -7.11 -29.05
CA ASN A 12 44.50 -6.10 -29.25
C ASN A 12 43.11 -6.71 -29.10
N GLN A 13 42.87 -7.91 -29.65
CA GLN A 13 41.59 -8.61 -29.46
C GLN A 13 41.28 -8.89 -27.98
N ILE A 14 42.29 -9.24 -27.18
CA ILE A 14 42.11 -9.44 -25.73
C ILE A 14 41.81 -8.11 -25.04
N VAL A 15 42.54 -7.04 -25.37
CA VAL A 15 42.32 -5.72 -24.78
C VAL A 15 40.91 -5.21 -25.11
N ASP A 16 40.48 -5.35 -26.36
CA ASP A 16 39.14 -4.96 -26.81
C ASP A 16 38.06 -5.77 -26.08
N ALA A 17 38.23 -7.10 -25.99
CA ALA A 17 37.29 -7.97 -25.28
C ALA A 17 37.20 -7.65 -23.77
N VAL A 18 38.32 -7.32 -23.13
CA VAL A 18 38.35 -6.90 -21.72
C VAL A 18 37.65 -5.56 -21.56
N HIS A 19 37.92 -4.59 -22.43
CA HIS A 19 37.28 -3.29 -22.41
C HIS A 19 35.75 -3.41 -22.57
N ASP A 20 35.29 -4.22 -23.52
CA ASP A 20 33.87 -4.49 -23.73
C ASP A 20 33.23 -5.18 -22.52
N CYS A 21 33.92 -6.17 -21.94
CA CYS A 21 33.46 -6.85 -20.73
C CYS A 21 33.29 -5.88 -19.55
N VAL A 22 34.27 -5.00 -19.33
CA VAL A 22 34.21 -3.98 -18.27
C VAL A 22 33.06 -3.00 -18.51
N ASN A 23 32.90 -2.51 -19.74
CA ASN A 23 31.81 -1.58 -20.07
C ASN A 23 30.44 -2.21 -19.87
N ILE A 24 30.25 -3.45 -20.35
CA ILE A 24 29.00 -4.21 -20.12
C ILE A 24 28.76 -4.37 -18.61
N HIS A 25 29.79 -4.74 -17.85
CA HIS A 25 29.66 -4.92 -16.41
C HIS A 25 29.21 -3.64 -15.69
N VAL A 26 29.82 -2.49 -16.02
CA VAL A 26 29.46 -1.19 -15.44
C VAL A 26 28.02 -0.81 -15.80
N VAL A 27 27.62 -0.99 -17.06
CA VAL A 27 26.25 -0.70 -17.51
C VAL A 27 25.23 -1.60 -16.82
N GLU A 28 25.48 -2.91 -16.74
CA GLU A 28 24.57 -3.85 -16.08
C GLU A 28 24.50 -3.61 -14.56
N LYS A 29 25.63 -3.28 -13.91
CA LYS A 29 25.64 -2.88 -12.50
C LYS A 29 24.81 -1.62 -12.26
N SER A 30 24.90 -0.62 -13.14
CA SER A 30 24.07 0.58 -13.04
C SER A 30 22.58 0.26 -13.22
N LYS A 31 22.22 -0.61 -14.18
CA LYS A 31 20.84 -1.07 -14.37
C LYS A 31 20.31 -1.80 -13.13
N GLN A 32 21.09 -2.72 -12.56
CA GLN A 32 20.73 -3.43 -11.33
C GLN A 32 20.52 -2.46 -10.16
N ALA A 33 21.42 -1.48 -9.97
CA ALA A 33 21.29 -0.48 -8.92
C ALA A 33 20.00 0.35 -9.09
N ARG A 34 19.65 0.73 -10.33
CA ARG A 34 18.42 1.45 -10.62
C ARG A 34 17.17 0.62 -10.34
N ILE A 35 17.18 -0.67 -10.69
CA ILE A 35 16.07 -1.59 -10.40
C ILE A 35 15.91 -1.75 -8.88
N ALA A 36 17.00 -1.93 -8.14
CA ALA A 36 16.96 -2.07 -6.69
C ALA A 36 16.43 -0.80 -5.99
N ALA A 37 16.85 0.38 -6.46
CA ALA A 37 16.34 1.66 -5.96
C ALA A 37 14.83 1.82 -6.25
N TYR A 38 14.41 1.48 -7.47
CA TYR A 38 13.00 1.50 -7.86
C TYR A 38 12.16 0.54 -7.02
N GLU A 39 12.60 -0.71 -6.87
CA GLU A 39 11.96 -1.71 -6.02
C GLU A 39 11.80 -1.21 -4.58
N THR A 40 12.87 -0.66 -4.01
CA THR A 40 12.86 -0.14 -2.63
C THR A 40 11.80 0.95 -2.46
N THR A 41 11.78 1.92 -3.37
CA THR A 41 10.81 3.03 -3.34
C THR A 41 9.37 2.54 -3.51
N GLU A 42 9.11 1.69 -4.50
CA GLU A 42 7.75 1.22 -4.77
C GLU A 42 7.22 0.30 -3.67
N VAL A 43 8.07 -0.56 -3.10
CA VAL A 43 7.70 -1.37 -1.93
C VAL A 43 7.41 -0.47 -0.72
N ALA A 44 8.22 0.56 -0.48
CA ALA A 44 7.97 1.51 0.60
C ALA A 44 6.63 2.24 0.45
N LYS A 45 6.30 2.69 -0.77
CA LYS A 45 4.98 3.30 -1.09
C LYS A 45 3.82 2.34 -0.82
N ILE A 46 3.92 1.08 -1.29
CA ILE A 46 2.89 0.06 -1.04
C ILE A 46 2.73 -0.19 0.47
N LYS A 47 3.83 -0.18 1.24
CA LYS A 47 3.76 -0.36 2.70
C LYS A 47 3.15 0.83 3.43
N ALA A 48 3.42 2.06 2.98
CA ALA A 48 2.77 3.25 3.50
C ALA A 48 1.25 3.20 3.25
N ALA A 49 0.85 2.86 2.01
CA ALA A 49 -0.55 2.64 1.63
C ALA A 49 -1.26 1.63 2.53
N GLU A 50 -0.62 0.46 2.71
CA GLU A 50 -1.13 -0.63 3.53
C GLU A 50 -1.37 -0.15 4.96
N SER A 51 -0.41 0.60 5.52
CA SER A 51 -0.50 1.12 6.89
C SER A 51 -1.66 2.08 7.05
N ILE A 52 -1.84 3.03 6.13
CA ILE A 52 -2.94 4.01 6.18
C ILE A 52 -4.29 3.30 6.10
N LEU A 53 -4.45 2.38 5.15
CA LEU A 53 -5.70 1.61 5.01
C LEU A 53 -5.98 0.77 6.26
N ARG A 54 -4.94 0.14 6.84
CA ARG A 54 -5.08 -0.64 8.07
C ARG A 54 -5.55 0.22 9.23
N GLN A 55 -4.96 1.40 9.42
CA GLN A 55 -5.36 2.33 10.48
C GLN A 55 -6.80 2.82 10.28
N TYR A 56 -7.17 3.19 9.05
CA TYR A 56 -8.54 3.56 8.72
C TYR A 56 -9.53 2.45 9.09
N PHE A 57 -9.26 1.20 8.67
CA PHE A 57 -10.15 0.09 9.00
C PHE A 57 -10.23 -0.16 10.50
N GLU A 58 -9.09 -0.17 11.19
CA GLU A 58 -9.04 -0.40 12.63
C GLU A 58 -9.89 0.63 13.39
N GLN A 59 -9.75 1.92 13.06
CA GLN A 59 -10.56 2.99 13.64
C GLN A 59 -12.04 2.85 13.28
N SER A 60 -12.36 2.65 12.00
CA SER A 60 -13.76 2.53 11.54
C SER A 60 -14.49 1.35 12.18
N PHE A 61 -13.82 0.20 12.33
CA PHE A 61 -14.40 -0.97 13.01
C PHE A 61 -14.49 -0.76 14.53
N ALA A 62 -13.54 -0.07 15.15
CA ALA A 62 -13.59 0.25 16.57
C ALA A 62 -14.76 1.19 16.91
N GLU A 63 -14.94 2.26 16.14
CA GLU A 63 -16.07 3.18 16.26
C GLU A 63 -17.40 2.45 16.08
N ARG A 64 -17.50 1.63 15.03
CA ARG A 64 -18.72 0.86 14.76
C ARG A 64 -19.03 -0.13 15.87
N ARG A 65 -18.02 -0.75 16.49
CA ARG A 65 -18.20 -1.61 17.67
C ARG A 65 -18.75 -0.82 18.85
N ALA A 66 -18.19 0.36 19.13
CA ALA A 66 -18.67 1.22 20.21
C ALA A 66 -20.14 1.63 19.99
N VAL A 67 -20.49 2.04 18.77
CA VAL A 67 -21.87 2.40 18.40
C VAL A 67 -22.84 1.23 18.59
N PHE A 68 -22.46 0.01 18.17
CA PHE A 68 -23.33 -1.15 18.39
C PHE A 68 -23.50 -1.50 19.86
N ASN A 69 -22.43 -1.44 20.67
CA ASN A 69 -22.53 -1.66 22.11
C ASN A 69 -23.50 -0.65 22.76
N ASP A 70 -23.34 0.65 22.47
CA ASP A 70 -24.24 1.68 22.97
C ASP A 70 -25.70 1.48 22.52
N MET A 71 -25.92 1.00 21.30
CA MET A 71 -27.25 0.68 20.81
C MET A 71 -27.85 -0.53 21.54
N PHE A 72 -27.06 -1.58 21.82
CA PHE A 72 -27.55 -2.73 22.59
C PHE A 72 -27.87 -2.33 24.04
N ASP A 73 -27.03 -1.52 24.68
CA ASP A 73 -27.32 -1.00 26.03
C ASP A 73 -28.63 -0.20 26.08
N ARG A 74 -28.90 0.60 25.04
CA ARG A 74 -30.17 1.33 24.90
C ARG A 74 -31.36 0.41 24.63
N LEU A 75 -31.14 -0.68 23.88
CA LEU A 75 -32.17 -1.69 23.60
C LEU A 75 -32.58 -2.38 24.90
N ASP A 76 -31.60 -2.80 25.71
CA ASP A 76 -31.82 -3.41 27.02
C ASP A 76 -32.55 -2.45 27.96
N ALA A 77 -32.13 -1.17 28.00
CA ALA A 77 -32.82 -0.16 28.81
C ALA A 77 -34.28 0.10 28.37
N ALA A 78 -34.59 -0.03 27.07
CA ALA A 78 -35.96 0.09 26.57
C ALA A 78 -36.81 -1.13 26.94
N LEU A 79 -36.23 -2.34 26.88
CA LEU A 79 -36.88 -3.58 27.33
C LEU A 79 -37.25 -3.49 28.81
N ASP A 80 -36.31 -3.10 29.67
CA ASP A 80 -36.52 -2.99 31.13
C ASP A 80 -37.63 -2.00 31.50
N LYS A 81 -37.79 -0.93 30.71
CA LYS A 81 -38.81 0.11 30.92
C LYS A 81 -40.16 -0.23 30.27
N GLY A 82 -40.24 -1.31 29.48
CA GLY A 82 -41.42 -1.61 28.66
C GLY A 82 -41.68 -0.55 27.57
N ASP A 83 -40.69 0.26 27.21
CA ASP A 83 -40.82 1.33 26.22
C ASP A 83 -40.72 0.74 24.80
N SER A 84 -41.87 0.29 24.30
CA SER A 84 -41.98 -0.32 22.98
C SER A 84 -41.66 0.65 21.84
N GLN A 85 -41.80 1.97 22.06
CA GLN A 85 -41.44 2.95 21.04
C GLN A 85 -39.91 3.06 20.93
N ALA A 86 -39.23 3.24 22.06
CA ALA A 86 -37.77 3.29 22.10
C ALA A 86 -37.15 1.98 21.58
N LEU A 87 -37.72 0.83 21.95
CA LEU A 87 -37.28 -0.49 21.48
C LEU A 87 -37.26 -0.57 19.95
N ASN A 88 -38.37 -0.21 19.30
CA ASN A 88 -38.49 -0.25 17.85
C ASN A 88 -37.54 0.75 17.16
N SER A 89 -37.38 1.95 17.73
CA SER A 89 -36.46 2.96 17.19
C SER A 89 -35.01 2.49 17.24
N VAL A 90 -34.55 1.94 18.36
CA VAL A 90 -33.18 1.43 18.51
C VAL A 90 -32.93 0.24 17.58
N LEU A 91 -33.88 -0.70 17.48
CA LEU A 91 -33.75 -1.85 16.58
C LEU A 91 -33.66 -1.44 15.11
N SER A 92 -34.46 -0.45 14.68
CA SER A 92 -34.33 0.10 13.32
C SER A 92 -32.95 0.70 13.09
N GLY A 93 -32.44 1.48 14.05
CA GLY A 93 -31.10 2.06 13.96
C GLY A 93 -29.99 1.02 13.83
N ILE A 94 -30.06 -0.07 14.60
CA ILE A 94 -29.11 -1.20 14.51
C ILE A 94 -29.14 -1.79 13.10
N VAL A 95 -30.33 -2.07 12.57
CA VAL A 95 -30.50 -2.65 11.23
C VAL A 95 -29.99 -1.71 10.15
N ASP A 96 -30.25 -0.41 10.24
CA ASP A 96 -29.82 0.58 9.27
C ASP A 96 -28.30 0.73 9.24
N ILE A 97 -27.65 0.75 10.41
CA ILE A 97 -26.19 0.72 10.50
C ILE A 97 -25.67 -0.60 9.94
N ALA A 98 -26.25 -1.75 10.30
CA ALA A 98 -25.82 -3.06 9.82
C ALA A 98 -25.87 -3.20 8.29
N LYS A 99 -26.83 -2.53 7.63
CA LYS A 99 -26.93 -2.47 6.17
C LYS A 99 -25.85 -1.61 5.51
N SER A 100 -25.24 -0.69 6.24
CA SER A 100 -24.16 0.16 5.71
C SER A 100 -22.81 -0.57 5.68
N SER A 101 -22.01 -0.36 4.64
CA SER A 101 -20.64 -0.88 4.57
C SER A 101 -19.65 0.14 5.14
N PRO A 102 -18.74 -0.25 6.07
CA PRO A 102 -17.64 0.62 6.53
C PRO A 102 -16.73 1.10 5.40
N ILE A 103 -16.65 0.32 4.31
CA ILE A 103 -15.86 0.62 3.12
C ILE A 103 -16.56 1.66 2.24
N ALA A 104 -17.89 1.69 2.22
CA ALA A 104 -18.63 2.69 1.45
C ALA A 104 -18.41 4.11 1.99
N ASN A 105 -18.08 4.24 3.27
CA ASN A 105 -17.75 5.52 3.91
C ASN A 105 -16.27 5.89 3.80
N ALA A 106 -15.42 5.01 3.27
CA ALA A 106 -13.98 5.26 3.10
C ALA A 106 -13.67 6.30 2.01
N GLY A 107 -14.70 6.83 1.35
CA GLY A 107 -14.56 7.67 0.18
C GLY A 107 -14.14 6.87 -1.05
N ASP A 108 -13.63 7.56 -2.06
CA ASP A 108 -13.09 6.91 -3.24
C ASP A 108 -11.65 6.44 -2.95
N LEU A 109 -11.47 5.13 -2.79
CA LEU A 109 -10.14 4.52 -2.63
C LEU A 109 -9.22 4.80 -3.84
N SER A 110 -9.78 5.25 -4.98
CA SER A 110 -8.99 5.76 -6.10
C SER A 110 -8.22 7.04 -5.76
N GLN A 111 -8.69 7.85 -4.81
CA GLN A 111 -7.96 9.03 -4.32
C GLN A 111 -6.78 8.63 -3.42
N ILE A 112 -6.96 7.60 -2.58
CA ILE A 112 -5.85 7.02 -1.81
C ILE A 112 -4.80 6.45 -2.76
N ARG A 113 -5.23 5.73 -3.80
CA ARG A 113 -4.36 5.28 -4.90
C ARG A 113 -3.62 6.44 -5.56
N ALA A 114 -4.33 7.51 -5.93
CA ALA A 114 -3.74 8.68 -6.58
C ALA A 114 -2.71 9.39 -5.69
N ALA A 115 -2.99 9.51 -4.39
CA ALA A 115 -2.05 10.06 -3.39
C ALA A 115 -0.80 9.18 -3.20
N LEU A 116 -0.91 7.86 -3.42
CA LEU A 116 0.23 6.94 -3.38
C LEU A 116 1.05 6.92 -4.66
N ASP A 117 0.40 7.19 -5.79
CA ASP A 117 1.04 7.34 -7.10
C ASP A 117 1.76 8.70 -7.21
N ASP A 118 1.45 9.67 -6.34
CA ASP A 118 2.11 10.98 -6.24
C ASP A 118 3.33 10.93 -5.30
N PRO A 119 4.57 11.02 -5.83
CA PRO A 119 5.79 10.97 -5.02
C PRO A 119 6.01 12.21 -4.12
N ASP A 120 5.28 13.30 -4.33
CA ASP A 120 5.38 14.55 -3.57
C ASP A 120 4.18 14.77 -2.63
N HIS A 121 3.34 13.74 -2.41
CA HIS A 121 2.15 13.86 -1.59
C HIS A 121 2.49 13.94 -0.09
N GLU A 122 2.20 15.09 0.51
CA GLU A 122 2.30 15.33 1.95
C GLU A 122 1.02 14.86 2.66
N TRP A 123 1.13 13.88 3.56
CA TRP A 123 0.01 13.39 4.36
C TRP A 123 -0.16 14.26 5.62
N GLU A 124 -1.30 14.92 5.77
CA GLU A 124 -1.65 15.60 7.03
C GLU A 124 -1.98 14.54 8.11
N LEU A 125 -1.29 14.62 9.25
CA LEU A 125 -1.45 13.76 10.44
C LEU A 125 -2.54 14.29 11.38
#